data_AF-A0A9P3BAQ0-F1
#
_entry.id   AF-A0A9P3BAQ0-F1
#
_cell.length_a   1.000
_cell.length_b   1.000
_cell.length_c   1.000
_cell.angle_alpha   90.00
_cell.angle_beta   90.00
_cell.angle_gamma   90.00
#
_symmetry.space_group_name_H-M   'P 1'
#
loop_
_entity.id
_entity.type
_entity.pdbx_description
1 polymer ?
#
loop_
_entity_poly.entity_id
_entity_poly.type
_entity_poly.pdbx_seq_one_letter_code
_entity_poly.pdbx_strand_id
1 'polypeptide(L)'
;MDSPPLNPCLGIGLPSCLRDLPVPPPVSLADSKDQQVFDAIRALGIRSQVPQEEVEKACCLAAGPADLVILLERPGPNHDYTDDFEDFVRRCSTLQAIDELIRFSSKGARSIHTTSVLDAFLLKPSHTQALPADTDCFNTVEQILTIKQPRVLVCCWKGECQNENLSQFRSRGVGSLPMRSRARLNGKEIINYHSFHPATAVWYNQCQPVLRALLAYHFAAAFLELRHPQEPPEWAIEISKMAANTSTRNEHLSVKAAVNSFRSSLLIILGLEKIRSVRFRTQPTVSRVWRDDIFTLVNYLPTTSYQHGALQVAKATLLWRKYFSKNPEFQKVLSQLLDLGNRQSAFYHTSSILSTTGLEESLLLLKFDEPARSPVCPSDQAEEILQTIRLQFDDGDLRDIRRQATDLSAHLQNNLELPELIAHPLWPALWDKLRDFLQKYITHLEKTVGLINAMPAYLGGARGQYNGEEQPPCSIMALPYSSFILDQVIALLEARISQERLCSVLACDVIGRSELVGLFDRCRGAGSDDILELVREAPSVLRQRLRLLEKGIYILYAMVEERGGG
;
A
#
# COMPACT_ATOMS: atom_id res chain seq x y z
N MET A 1 10.55 -0.99 -29.65
CA MET A 1 9.32 -1.79 -29.50
C MET A 1 8.77 -1.45 -28.14
N ASP A 2 7.69 -0.69 -28.08
CA ASP A 2 7.08 -0.31 -26.81
C ASP A 2 6.49 -1.55 -26.16
N SER A 3 6.93 -1.85 -24.95
CA SER A 3 6.36 -2.92 -24.13
C SER A 3 4.86 -2.67 -23.98
N PRO A 4 4.00 -3.70 -24.13
CA PRO A 4 2.56 -3.53 -23.94
C PRO A 4 2.30 -2.91 -22.55
N PRO A 5 1.29 -2.02 -22.41
CA PRO A 5 1.01 -1.37 -21.15
C PRO A 5 0.83 -2.43 -20.05
N LEU A 6 1.59 -2.26 -18.96
CA LEU A 6 1.59 -3.16 -17.81
C LEU A 6 0.24 -3.05 -17.11
N ASN A 7 -0.71 -3.91 -17.50
CA ASN A 7 -2.08 -3.81 -16.99
C ASN A 7 -2.13 -4.24 -15.52
N PRO A 8 -2.55 -3.34 -14.60
CA PRO A 8 -2.82 -3.72 -13.23
C PRO A 8 -4.01 -4.69 -13.19
N CYS A 9 -4.07 -5.54 -12.17
CA CYS A 9 -5.21 -6.43 -11.93
C CYS A 9 -5.76 -6.19 -10.55
N LEU A 10 -7.09 -6.11 -10.41
CA LEU A 10 -7.75 -5.75 -9.16
C LEU A 10 -7.17 -4.45 -8.60
N GLY A 11 -6.83 -3.51 -9.47
CA GLY A 11 -6.27 -2.21 -9.11
C GLY A 11 -4.95 -2.23 -8.34
N ILE A 12 -4.16 -3.30 -8.38
CA ILE A 12 -2.79 -3.31 -7.85
C ILE A 12 -1.78 -3.55 -8.98
N GLY A 13 -0.58 -2.98 -8.87
CA GLY A 13 0.55 -3.39 -9.70
C GLY A 13 0.99 -4.80 -9.34
N LEU A 14 1.37 -5.60 -10.34
CA LEU A 14 1.73 -7.00 -10.16
C LEU A 14 3.22 -7.22 -10.40
N PRO A 15 3.93 -7.91 -9.48
CA PRO A 15 5.34 -8.23 -9.68
C PRO A 15 5.52 -9.21 -10.84
N SER A 16 6.71 -9.24 -11.44
CA SER A 16 7.02 -10.13 -12.58
C SER A 16 6.73 -11.61 -12.26
N CYS A 17 7.02 -12.07 -11.05
CA CYS A 17 6.75 -13.45 -10.64
C CYS A 17 5.29 -13.92 -10.77
N LEU A 18 4.31 -12.99 -10.74
CA LEU A 18 2.90 -13.27 -11.02
C LEU A 18 2.50 -12.82 -12.42
N ARG A 19 2.98 -11.66 -12.89
CA ARG A 19 2.64 -11.11 -14.20
C ARG A 19 3.07 -12.02 -15.36
N ASP A 20 4.12 -12.80 -15.17
CA ASP A 20 4.67 -13.66 -16.21
C ASP A 20 3.99 -15.05 -16.25
N LEU A 21 3.17 -15.39 -15.24
CA LEU A 21 2.43 -16.67 -15.17
C LEU A 21 1.34 -16.80 -16.25
N PRO A 22 0.47 -15.79 -16.49
CA PRO A 22 -0.56 -15.88 -17.52
C PRO A 22 -0.01 -16.24 -18.89
N VAL A 23 -0.68 -17.16 -19.57
CA VAL A 23 -0.45 -17.49 -20.98
C VAL A 23 -1.78 -17.48 -21.70
N PRO A 24 -1.86 -17.10 -22.99
CA PRO A 24 -3.12 -17.15 -23.71
C PRO A 24 -3.63 -18.59 -23.72
N PRO A 25 -4.86 -18.88 -23.26
CA PRO A 25 -5.39 -20.24 -23.27
C PRO A 25 -5.51 -20.77 -24.71
N PRO A 26 -5.69 -22.09 -24.90
CA PRO A 26 -6.09 -22.63 -26.19
C PRO A 26 -7.41 -21.99 -26.67
N VAL A 27 -7.57 -21.90 -27.99
CA VAL A 27 -8.86 -21.49 -28.56
C VAL A 27 -9.87 -22.60 -28.27
N SER A 28 -10.97 -22.22 -27.63
CA SER A 28 -12.11 -23.10 -27.37
C SER A 28 -13.32 -22.49 -28.06
N LEU A 29 -14.02 -23.29 -28.86
CA LEU A 29 -15.20 -22.86 -29.60
C LEU A 29 -16.46 -23.21 -28.81
N ALA A 30 -17.53 -22.44 -29.03
CA ALA A 30 -18.84 -22.76 -28.49
C ALA A 30 -19.27 -24.17 -28.96
N ASP A 31 -19.87 -24.94 -28.05
CA ASP A 31 -20.41 -26.26 -28.37
C ASP A 31 -21.89 -26.10 -28.70
N SER A 32 -22.37 -26.85 -29.69
CA SER A 32 -23.81 -27.07 -29.93
C SER A 32 -24.60 -27.41 -28.66
N LYS A 33 -23.95 -28.02 -27.66
CA LYS A 33 -24.52 -28.34 -26.35
C LYS A 33 -24.75 -27.12 -25.45
N ASP A 34 -24.18 -25.96 -25.73
CA ASP A 34 -24.43 -24.74 -24.96
C ASP A 34 -25.91 -24.32 -25.00
N GLN A 35 -26.66 -24.71 -26.04
CA GLN A 35 -28.11 -24.53 -26.07
C GLN A 35 -28.82 -25.28 -24.92
N GLN A 36 -28.36 -26.49 -24.58
CA GLN A 36 -28.91 -27.28 -23.48
C GLN A 36 -28.64 -26.63 -22.12
N VAL A 37 -27.52 -25.90 -21.98
CA VAL A 37 -27.21 -25.11 -20.78
C VAL A 37 -28.24 -23.99 -20.63
N PHE A 38 -28.53 -23.25 -21.70
CA PHE A 38 -29.52 -22.17 -21.66
C PHE A 38 -30.93 -22.71 -21.38
N ASP A 39 -31.29 -23.85 -21.96
CA ASP A 39 -32.59 -24.47 -21.72
C ASP A 39 -32.75 -24.92 -20.27
N ALA A 40 -31.68 -25.45 -19.64
CA ALA A 40 -31.68 -25.80 -18.22
C ALA A 40 -31.89 -24.57 -17.32
N ILE A 41 -31.21 -23.46 -17.60
CA ILE A 41 -31.36 -22.20 -16.85
C ILE A 41 -32.77 -21.62 -17.03
N ARG A 42 -33.29 -21.59 -18.26
CA ARG A 42 -34.66 -21.10 -18.55
C ARG A 42 -35.71 -21.97 -17.88
N ALA A 43 -35.55 -23.29 -17.92
CA ALA A 43 -36.47 -24.21 -17.26
C ALA A 43 -36.50 -23.98 -15.74
N LEU A 44 -35.34 -23.75 -15.12
CA LEU A 44 -35.28 -23.35 -13.71
C LEU A 44 -36.01 -22.02 -13.48
N GLY A 45 -35.72 -21.00 -14.29
CA GLY A 45 -36.35 -19.69 -14.17
C GLY A 45 -37.87 -19.72 -14.27
N ILE A 46 -38.42 -20.47 -15.23
CA ILE A 46 -39.87 -20.66 -15.40
C ILE A 46 -40.48 -21.34 -14.16
N ARG A 47 -39.87 -22.43 -13.67
CA ARG A 47 -40.35 -23.14 -12.46
C ARG A 47 -40.33 -22.25 -11.22
N SER A 48 -39.33 -21.39 -11.13
CA SER A 48 -39.13 -20.45 -10.01
C SER A 48 -39.87 -19.13 -10.18
N GLN A 49 -40.58 -18.92 -11.30
CA GLN A 49 -41.33 -17.69 -11.62
C GLN A 49 -40.49 -16.41 -11.50
N VAL A 50 -39.19 -16.49 -11.83
CA VAL A 50 -38.30 -15.32 -11.80
C VAL A 50 -38.44 -14.47 -13.08
N PRO A 51 -38.13 -13.17 -13.02
CA PRO A 51 -38.17 -12.30 -14.19
C PRO A 51 -37.26 -12.80 -15.32
N GLN A 52 -37.68 -12.59 -16.56
CA GLN A 52 -36.94 -13.05 -17.75
C GLN A 52 -35.54 -12.43 -17.82
N GLU A 53 -35.40 -11.18 -17.40
CA GLU A 53 -34.13 -10.45 -17.42
C GLU A 53 -33.08 -11.13 -16.52
N GLU A 54 -33.49 -11.66 -15.36
CA GLU A 54 -32.61 -12.43 -14.47
C GLU A 54 -32.09 -13.71 -15.15
N VAL A 55 -33.01 -14.44 -15.80
CA VAL A 55 -32.68 -15.66 -16.56
C VAL A 55 -31.73 -15.36 -17.70
N GLU A 56 -31.94 -14.26 -18.42
CA GLU A 56 -31.10 -13.83 -19.53
C GLU A 56 -29.68 -13.48 -19.07
N LYS A 57 -29.51 -12.79 -17.93
CA LYS A 57 -28.18 -12.50 -17.37
C LYS A 57 -27.46 -13.76 -16.91
N ALA A 58 -28.17 -14.72 -16.30
CA ALA A 58 -27.60 -16.02 -15.98
C ALA A 58 -27.16 -16.78 -17.24
N CYS A 59 -27.95 -16.73 -18.32
CA CYS A 59 -27.55 -17.31 -19.61
C CYS A 59 -26.32 -16.61 -20.21
N CYS A 60 -26.25 -15.28 -20.14
CA CYS A 60 -25.09 -14.51 -20.63
C CYS A 60 -23.80 -14.89 -19.89
N LEU A 61 -23.86 -15.03 -18.56
CA LEU A 61 -22.71 -15.48 -17.76
C LEU A 61 -22.29 -16.93 -18.12
N ALA A 62 -23.27 -17.80 -18.41
CA ALA A 62 -23.02 -19.21 -18.76
C ALA A 62 -22.55 -19.44 -20.21
N ALA A 63 -22.53 -18.41 -21.06
CA ALA A 63 -22.35 -18.53 -22.51
C ALA A 63 -20.91 -18.86 -22.96
N GLY A 64 -19.93 -18.76 -22.07
CA GLY A 64 -18.54 -19.04 -22.43
C GLY A 64 -18.27 -20.52 -22.77
N PRO A 65 -17.09 -20.84 -23.29
CA PRO A 65 -16.71 -22.21 -23.63
C PRO A 65 -16.69 -23.12 -22.40
N ALA A 66 -16.71 -24.43 -22.68
CA ALA A 66 -16.76 -25.48 -21.68
C ALA A 66 -15.44 -25.72 -20.94
N ASP A 67 -14.29 -25.36 -21.51
CA ASP A 67 -12.98 -25.82 -21.02
C ASP A 67 -12.61 -25.34 -19.61
N LEU A 68 -13.07 -24.14 -19.23
CA LEU A 68 -12.92 -23.55 -17.90
C LEU A 68 -14.23 -22.90 -17.44
N VAL A 69 -14.66 -23.25 -16.22
CA VAL A 69 -15.84 -22.68 -15.57
C VAL A 69 -15.44 -22.01 -14.25
N ILE A 70 -15.96 -20.81 -13.99
CA ILE A 70 -15.83 -20.12 -12.71
C ILE A 70 -17.15 -20.26 -11.96
N LEU A 71 -17.11 -20.81 -10.75
CA LEU A 71 -18.30 -21.05 -9.93
C LEU A 71 -18.32 -20.08 -8.73
N LEU A 72 -19.12 -19.04 -8.87
CA LEU A 72 -19.45 -18.05 -7.84
C LEU A 72 -20.58 -18.56 -6.93
N GLU A 73 -20.86 -17.80 -5.88
CA GLU A 73 -21.84 -18.21 -4.87
C GLU A 73 -23.26 -17.94 -5.35
N ARG A 74 -23.66 -16.68 -5.38
CA ARG A 74 -25.05 -16.27 -5.46
C ARG A 74 -25.14 -14.85 -6.05
N PRO A 75 -26.14 -14.55 -6.89
CA PRO A 75 -26.48 -13.19 -7.24
C PRO A 75 -26.85 -12.34 -6.00
N GLY A 76 -26.39 -11.09 -5.96
CA GLY A 76 -26.73 -10.17 -4.89
C GLY A 76 -28.23 -9.85 -4.86
N PRO A 77 -28.86 -9.69 -3.67
CA PRO A 77 -30.29 -9.39 -3.56
C PRO A 77 -30.68 -8.09 -4.28
N ASN A 78 -29.75 -7.13 -4.32
CA ASN A 78 -29.96 -5.82 -4.91
C ASN A 78 -29.40 -5.70 -6.35
N HIS A 79 -29.05 -6.80 -7.01
CA HIS A 79 -28.63 -6.73 -8.42
C HIS A 79 -29.74 -6.13 -9.27
N ASP A 80 -29.40 -5.21 -10.16
CA ASP A 80 -30.32 -4.73 -11.19
C ASP A 80 -30.06 -5.50 -12.48
N TYR A 81 -31.10 -6.03 -13.11
CA TYR A 81 -31.01 -6.80 -14.35
C TYR A 81 -31.54 -6.04 -15.57
N THR A 82 -32.00 -4.81 -15.38
CA THR A 82 -32.61 -3.99 -16.45
C THR A 82 -31.60 -3.43 -17.44
N ASP A 83 -30.33 -3.29 -17.03
CA ASP A 83 -29.26 -2.82 -17.89
C ASP A 83 -28.87 -3.86 -18.95
N ASP A 84 -28.10 -3.47 -19.97
CA ASP A 84 -27.42 -4.43 -20.84
C ASP A 84 -26.35 -5.25 -20.08
N PHE A 85 -25.75 -6.26 -20.72
CA PHE A 85 -24.82 -7.14 -20.02
C PHE A 85 -23.50 -6.46 -19.62
N GLU A 86 -23.02 -5.51 -20.41
CA GLU A 86 -21.77 -4.79 -20.12
C GLU A 86 -21.95 -3.87 -18.91
N ASP A 87 -23.05 -3.11 -18.88
CA ASP A 87 -23.39 -2.24 -17.76
C ASP A 87 -23.72 -3.03 -16.49
N PHE A 88 -24.38 -4.18 -16.62
CA PHE A 88 -24.62 -5.11 -15.52
C PHE A 88 -23.29 -5.57 -14.87
N VAL A 89 -22.31 -6.00 -15.66
CA VAL A 89 -20.99 -6.39 -15.17
C VAL A 89 -20.27 -5.20 -14.52
N ARG A 90 -20.30 -4.03 -15.16
CA ARG A 90 -19.62 -2.81 -14.70
C ARG A 90 -20.16 -2.30 -13.37
N ARG A 91 -21.46 -2.39 -13.11
CA ARG A 91 -22.09 -1.95 -11.85
C ARG A 91 -21.85 -2.94 -10.70
N CYS A 92 -21.61 -4.22 -11.00
CA CYS A 92 -21.30 -5.22 -9.99
C CYS A 92 -19.78 -5.33 -9.76
N SER A 93 -19.28 -4.77 -8.64
CA SER A 93 -17.85 -4.83 -8.29
C SER A 93 -17.25 -6.25 -8.29
N THR A 94 -18.05 -7.27 -7.98
CA THR A 94 -17.61 -8.68 -8.05
C THR A 94 -17.44 -9.14 -9.50
N LEU A 95 -18.41 -8.87 -10.37
CA LEU A 95 -18.33 -9.29 -11.78
C LEU A 95 -17.26 -8.51 -12.54
N GLN A 96 -17.10 -7.21 -12.25
CA GLN A 96 -15.99 -6.42 -12.75
C GLN A 96 -14.63 -7.02 -12.33
N ALA A 97 -14.49 -7.43 -11.07
CA ALA A 97 -13.28 -8.09 -10.59
C ALA A 97 -13.03 -9.44 -11.30
N ILE A 98 -14.08 -10.20 -11.57
CA ILE A 98 -13.99 -11.44 -12.36
C ILE A 98 -13.51 -11.16 -13.79
N ASP A 99 -14.06 -10.15 -14.46
CA ASP A 99 -13.64 -9.77 -15.80
C ASP A 99 -12.16 -9.32 -15.83
N GLU A 100 -11.73 -8.49 -14.87
CA GLU A 100 -10.32 -8.11 -14.71
C GLU A 100 -9.41 -9.33 -14.52
N LEU A 101 -9.81 -10.27 -13.65
CA LEU A 101 -9.06 -11.49 -13.39
C LEU A 101 -8.96 -12.38 -14.64
N ILE A 102 -10.06 -12.58 -15.36
CA ILE A 102 -10.08 -13.36 -16.61
C ILE A 102 -9.16 -12.72 -17.65
N ARG A 103 -9.27 -11.40 -17.88
CA ARG A 103 -8.44 -10.68 -18.84
C ARG A 103 -6.97 -10.76 -18.46
N PHE A 104 -6.63 -10.58 -17.18
CA PHE A 104 -5.26 -10.75 -16.70
C PHE A 104 -4.73 -12.16 -16.97
N SER A 105 -5.46 -13.19 -16.50
CA SER A 105 -5.04 -14.59 -16.53
C SER A 105 -4.99 -15.19 -17.93
N SER A 106 -5.73 -14.62 -18.89
CA SER A 106 -5.72 -15.02 -20.30
C SER A 106 -4.87 -14.15 -21.21
N LYS A 107 -4.11 -13.18 -20.66
CA LYS A 107 -3.40 -12.13 -21.43
C LYS A 107 -4.32 -11.39 -22.43
N GLY A 108 -5.55 -11.11 -22.00
CA GLY A 108 -6.57 -10.41 -22.76
C GLY A 108 -7.30 -11.26 -23.81
N ALA A 109 -6.93 -12.55 -23.96
CA ALA A 109 -7.56 -13.42 -24.94
C ALA A 109 -9.01 -13.81 -24.58
N ARG A 110 -9.38 -13.70 -23.30
CA ARG A 110 -10.75 -13.91 -22.81
C ARG A 110 -11.18 -12.77 -21.91
N SER A 111 -12.50 -12.64 -21.78
CA SER A 111 -13.20 -11.77 -20.84
C SER A 111 -14.33 -12.54 -20.18
N ILE A 112 -15.10 -11.88 -19.31
CA ILE A 112 -16.33 -12.47 -18.74
C ILE A 112 -17.35 -12.81 -19.84
N HIS A 113 -17.32 -12.12 -20.99
CA HIS A 113 -18.20 -12.42 -22.13
C HIS A 113 -17.86 -13.74 -22.83
N THR A 114 -16.64 -14.24 -22.65
CA THR A 114 -16.11 -15.41 -23.38
C THR A 114 -15.60 -16.49 -22.42
N THR A 115 -16.08 -16.50 -21.18
CA THR A 115 -15.70 -17.47 -20.15
C THR A 115 -16.95 -17.85 -19.37
N SER A 116 -17.17 -19.15 -19.15
CA SER A 116 -18.34 -19.61 -18.40
C SER A 116 -18.23 -19.19 -16.93
N VAL A 117 -19.13 -18.33 -16.47
CA VAL A 117 -19.29 -17.95 -15.07
C VAL A 117 -20.68 -18.41 -14.62
N LEU A 118 -20.74 -19.15 -13.52
CA LEU A 118 -21.99 -19.67 -12.96
C LEU A 118 -22.06 -19.31 -11.49
N ASP A 119 -23.26 -19.11 -10.98
CA ASP A 119 -23.52 -19.08 -9.54
C ASP A 119 -23.99 -20.47 -9.08
N ALA A 120 -23.50 -20.94 -7.94
CA ALA A 120 -23.97 -22.19 -7.32
C ALA A 120 -25.46 -22.09 -6.93
N PHE A 121 -25.87 -20.91 -6.46
CA PHE A 121 -27.26 -20.51 -6.31
C PHE A 121 -27.62 -19.63 -7.52
N LEU A 122 -28.05 -20.25 -8.64
CA LEU A 122 -28.24 -19.58 -9.93
C LEU A 122 -29.18 -18.36 -9.92
N LEU A 123 -30.11 -18.31 -8.97
CA LEU A 123 -31.13 -17.29 -8.87
C LEU A 123 -30.96 -16.46 -7.59
N LYS A 124 -31.45 -15.23 -7.61
CA LYS A 124 -31.49 -14.34 -6.46
C LYS A 124 -32.28 -14.96 -5.30
N PRO A 125 -31.88 -14.69 -4.05
CA PRO A 125 -32.72 -15.05 -2.90
C PRO A 125 -34.00 -14.21 -2.89
N SER A 126 -35.17 -14.86 -2.87
CA SER A 126 -36.45 -14.19 -2.65
C SER A 126 -36.71 -14.04 -1.15
N HIS A 127 -36.95 -12.81 -0.67
CA HIS A 127 -37.25 -12.56 0.75
C HIS A 127 -38.69 -12.96 1.14
N THR A 128 -39.57 -13.18 0.16
CA THR A 128 -41.02 -13.23 0.37
C THR A 128 -41.68 -14.48 -0.19
N GLN A 129 -40.95 -15.37 -0.87
CA GLN A 129 -41.51 -16.59 -1.45
C GLN A 129 -40.70 -17.82 -1.06
N ALA A 130 -41.42 -18.87 -0.67
CA ALA A 130 -40.86 -20.22 -0.56
C ALA A 130 -40.78 -20.80 -1.97
N LEU A 131 -39.72 -20.52 -2.72
CA LEU A 131 -39.25 -21.21 -3.94
C LEU A 131 -38.08 -20.40 -4.60
N PRO A 132 -37.14 -21.05 -5.29
CA PRO A 132 -36.84 -22.49 -5.28
C PRO A 132 -36.12 -22.93 -4.01
N ALA A 133 -36.16 -24.22 -3.70
CA ALA A 133 -35.21 -24.77 -2.74
C ALA A 133 -33.81 -24.64 -3.37
N ASP A 134 -32.81 -24.25 -2.58
CA ASP A 134 -31.41 -24.16 -3.04
C ASP A 134 -30.95 -25.46 -3.76
N THR A 135 -31.57 -26.60 -3.42
CA THR A 135 -31.43 -27.90 -4.09
C THR A 135 -31.72 -27.87 -5.59
N ASP A 136 -32.74 -27.14 -6.07
CA ASP A 136 -33.03 -27.06 -7.51
C ASP A 136 -31.95 -26.29 -8.26
N CYS A 137 -31.38 -25.25 -7.64
CA CYS A 137 -30.21 -24.56 -8.18
C CYS A 137 -29.03 -25.52 -8.27
N PHE A 138 -28.72 -26.25 -7.19
CA PHE A 138 -27.61 -27.21 -7.18
C PHE A 138 -27.75 -28.29 -8.25
N ASN A 139 -28.94 -28.87 -8.41
CA ASN A 139 -29.22 -29.88 -9.43
C ASN A 139 -29.07 -29.31 -10.84
N THR A 140 -29.52 -28.08 -11.06
CA THR A 140 -29.36 -27.40 -12.35
C THR A 140 -27.89 -27.11 -12.65
N VAL A 141 -27.10 -26.67 -11.66
CA VAL A 141 -25.65 -26.45 -11.83
C VAL A 141 -24.93 -27.77 -12.11
N GLU A 142 -25.26 -28.85 -11.41
CA GLU A 142 -24.71 -30.18 -11.69
C GLU A 142 -25.02 -30.61 -13.13
N GLN A 143 -26.26 -30.39 -13.60
CA GLN A 143 -26.65 -30.65 -14.98
C GLN A 143 -25.81 -29.82 -15.97
N ILE A 144 -25.63 -28.52 -15.72
CA ILE A 144 -24.81 -27.64 -16.57
C ILE A 144 -23.36 -28.11 -16.62
N LEU A 145 -22.76 -28.47 -15.47
CA LEU A 145 -21.40 -28.99 -15.41
C LEU A 145 -21.28 -30.36 -16.11
N THR A 146 -22.33 -31.17 -16.07
CA THR A 146 -22.42 -32.43 -16.81
C THR A 146 -22.47 -32.22 -18.32
N ILE A 147 -23.15 -31.16 -18.78
CA ILE A 147 -23.25 -30.78 -20.19
C ILE A 147 -21.91 -30.22 -20.67
N LYS A 148 -21.35 -29.22 -19.96
CA LYS A 148 -20.10 -28.55 -20.33
C LYS A 148 -18.88 -29.46 -20.15
N GLN A 149 -18.84 -30.32 -19.14
CA GLN A 149 -17.70 -31.19 -18.84
C GLN A 149 -16.37 -30.42 -18.76
N PRO A 150 -16.27 -29.41 -17.88
CA PRO A 150 -15.09 -28.57 -17.83
C PRO A 150 -13.85 -29.34 -17.42
N ARG A 151 -12.72 -28.95 -17.99
CA ARG A 151 -11.43 -29.50 -17.57
C ARG A 151 -10.93 -28.82 -16.30
N VAL A 152 -11.22 -27.52 -16.16
CA VAL A 152 -10.82 -26.69 -15.01
C VAL A 152 -12.03 -25.99 -14.41
N LEU A 153 -12.14 -26.01 -13.09
CA LEU A 153 -13.16 -25.29 -12.35
C LEU A 153 -12.52 -24.39 -11.28
N VAL A 154 -12.88 -23.10 -11.27
CA VAL A 154 -12.45 -22.15 -10.23
C VAL A 154 -13.57 -22.02 -9.20
N CYS A 155 -13.36 -22.56 -8.00
CA CYS A 155 -14.37 -22.66 -6.95
C CYS A 155 -14.32 -21.42 -6.05
N CYS A 156 -15.24 -20.47 -6.24
CA CYS A 156 -15.30 -19.20 -5.51
C CYS A 156 -16.45 -19.10 -4.51
N TRP A 157 -17.21 -20.17 -4.30
CA TRP A 157 -18.42 -20.15 -3.46
C TRP A 157 -18.29 -20.96 -2.19
N LYS A 158 -18.96 -20.51 -1.13
CA LYS A 158 -19.11 -21.26 0.11
C LYS A 158 -20.60 -21.40 0.43
N GLY A 159 -20.98 -22.50 1.06
CA GLY A 159 -22.37 -22.74 1.43
C GLY A 159 -22.60 -24.16 1.90
N GLU A 160 -23.70 -24.34 2.62
CA GLU A 160 -24.27 -25.67 2.81
C GLU A 160 -24.77 -26.18 1.47
N CYS A 161 -24.39 -27.41 1.14
CA CYS A 161 -24.71 -28.03 -0.14
C CYS A 161 -25.18 -29.44 0.13
N GLN A 162 -26.46 -29.70 -0.14
CA GLN A 162 -27.05 -31.02 0.01
C GLN A 162 -26.74 -31.93 -1.19
N ASN A 163 -26.30 -31.34 -2.30
CA ASN A 163 -25.88 -32.09 -3.48
C ASN A 163 -24.42 -32.57 -3.29
N GLU A 164 -24.25 -33.88 -3.13
CA GLU A 164 -22.94 -34.50 -2.89
C GLU A 164 -21.97 -34.26 -4.06
N ASN A 165 -22.46 -34.36 -5.30
CA ASN A 165 -21.66 -34.16 -6.51
C ASN A 165 -21.16 -32.72 -6.65
N LEU A 166 -21.96 -31.73 -6.24
CA LEU A 166 -21.57 -30.32 -6.27
C LEU A 166 -20.70 -29.92 -5.06
N SER A 167 -20.83 -30.61 -3.93
CA SER A 167 -20.16 -30.27 -2.67
C SER A 167 -18.62 -30.29 -2.75
N GLN A 168 -18.05 -31.09 -3.66
CA GLN A 168 -16.61 -31.17 -3.95
C GLN A 168 -16.07 -29.93 -4.67
N PHE A 169 -16.93 -29.14 -5.32
CA PHE A 169 -16.59 -27.94 -6.09
C PHE A 169 -16.73 -26.65 -5.26
N ARG A 170 -16.68 -26.76 -3.94
CA ARG A 170 -16.74 -25.61 -3.01
C ARG A 170 -15.39 -24.92 -2.84
N SER A 171 -15.46 -23.64 -2.51
CA SER A 171 -14.35 -22.90 -1.92
C SER A 171 -13.93 -23.56 -0.60
N ARG A 172 -12.62 -23.58 -0.34
CA ARG A 172 -12.08 -23.94 0.98
C ARG A 172 -11.83 -22.72 1.87
N GLY A 173 -12.27 -21.54 1.43
CA GLY A 173 -12.06 -20.27 2.09
C GLY A 173 -10.68 -19.66 1.83
N VAL A 174 -10.51 -18.45 2.32
CA VAL A 174 -9.28 -17.66 2.17
C VAL A 174 -8.12 -18.33 2.88
N GLY A 175 -7.01 -18.52 2.16
CA GLY A 175 -5.74 -19.00 2.71
C GLY A 175 -5.65 -20.52 2.91
N SER A 176 -6.65 -21.27 2.46
CA SER A 176 -6.66 -22.73 2.58
C SER A 176 -5.59 -23.39 1.70
N LEU A 177 -4.87 -24.34 2.29
CA LEU A 177 -4.03 -25.31 1.58
C LEU A 177 -4.72 -26.69 1.71
N PRO A 178 -4.85 -27.51 0.63
CA PRO A 178 -4.36 -27.31 -0.74
C PRO A 178 -5.28 -26.46 -1.64
N MET A 179 -4.66 -25.62 -2.49
CA MET A 179 -5.32 -24.73 -3.46
C MET A 179 -5.88 -25.45 -4.69
N ARG A 180 -5.32 -26.62 -5.03
CA ARG A 180 -5.66 -27.43 -6.20
C ARG A 180 -6.14 -28.80 -5.73
N SER A 181 -7.16 -29.35 -6.38
CA SER A 181 -7.58 -30.73 -6.17
C SER A 181 -8.12 -31.36 -7.45
N ARG A 182 -8.33 -32.67 -7.43
CA ARG A 182 -8.99 -33.41 -8.51
C ARG A 182 -10.33 -33.90 -8.01
N ALA A 183 -11.34 -33.73 -8.84
CA ALA A 183 -12.69 -34.23 -8.63
C ALA A 183 -13.10 -35.12 -9.80
N ARG A 184 -14.17 -35.89 -9.60
CA ARG A 184 -14.81 -36.63 -10.70
C ARG A 184 -16.26 -36.22 -10.80
N LEU A 185 -16.69 -35.95 -12.03
CA LEU A 185 -18.08 -35.74 -12.38
C LEU A 185 -18.42 -36.68 -13.53
N ASN A 186 -19.36 -37.60 -13.32
CA ASN A 186 -19.74 -38.63 -14.30
C ASN A 186 -18.54 -39.39 -14.89
N GLY A 187 -17.60 -39.78 -14.02
CA GLY A 187 -16.40 -40.52 -14.39
C GLY A 187 -15.30 -39.70 -15.07
N LYS A 188 -15.55 -38.42 -15.41
CA LYS A 188 -14.53 -37.52 -15.96
C LYS A 188 -13.81 -36.76 -14.86
N GLU A 189 -12.50 -36.68 -14.98
CA GLU A 189 -11.66 -35.92 -14.05
C GLU A 189 -11.77 -34.41 -14.35
N ILE A 190 -11.96 -33.62 -13.30
CA ILE A 190 -12.00 -32.16 -13.32
C ILE A 190 -10.93 -31.64 -12.36
N ILE A 191 -10.14 -30.66 -12.79
CA ILE A 191 -9.18 -29.97 -11.93
C ILE A 191 -9.86 -28.78 -11.26
N ASN A 192 -9.85 -28.77 -9.93
CA ASN A 192 -10.44 -27.71 -9.13
C ASN A 192 -9.38 -26.79 -8.57
N TYR A 193 -9.53 -25.49 -8.79
CA TYR A 193 -8.83 -24.45 -8.07
C TYR A 193 -9.74 -23.88 -7.00
N HIS A 194 -9.45 -24.20 -5.73
CA HIS A 194 -10.18 -23.71 -4.57
C HIS A 194 -9.78 -22.27 -4.28
N SER A 195 -10.55 -21.34 -4.82
CA SER A 195 -10.42 -19.92 -4.53
C SER A 195 -11.40 -19.49 -3.44
N PHE A 196 -11.60 -18.19 -3.28
CA PHE A 196 -12.61 -17.59 -2.41
C PHE A 196 -13.36 -16.52 -3.19
N HIS A 197 -14.51 -16.10 -2.66
CA HIS A 197 -15.38 -15.16 -3.35
C HIS A 197 -14.67 -13.82 -3.61
N PRO A 198 -14.64 -13.29 -4.85
CA PRO A 198 -13.91 -12.06 -5.16
C PRO A 198 -14.34 -10.85 -4.30
N ALA A 199 -15.63 -10.77 -3.94
CA ALA A 199 -16.15 -9.76 -3.02
C ALA A 199 -15.37 -9.67 -1.70
N THR A 200 -14.79 -10.77 -1.21
CA THR A 200 -13.94 -10.75 -0.01
C THR A 200 -12.77 -9.78 -0.18
N ALA A 201 -12.13 -9.72 -1.35
CA ALA A 201 -10.99 -8.84 -1.61
C ALA A 201 -11.39 -7.44 -2.11
N VAL A 202 -12.42 -7.34 -2.94
CA VAL A 202 -12.78 -6.06 -3.60
C VAL A 202 -13.87 -5.28 -2.89
N TRP A 203 -14.71 -5.94 -2.10
CA TRP A 203 -15.83 -5.29 -1.40
C TRP A 203 -15.58 -5.20 0.11
N TYR A 204 -15.33 -6.33 0.77
CA TYR A 204 -15.24 -6.37 2.23
C TYR A 204 -13.87 -5.96 2.77
N ASN A 205 -12.78 -6.33 2.08
CA ASN A 205 -11.40 -6.07 2.53
C ASN A 205 -10.63 -5.25 1.50
N GLN A 206 -11.20 -4.12 1.09
CA GLN A 206 -10.71 -3.28 -0.01
C GLN A 206 -9.21 -2.90 0.07
N CYS A 207 -8.64 -2.80 1.28
CA CYS A 207 -7.25 -2.41 1.51
C CYS A 207 -6.29 -3.58 1.75
N GLN A 208 -6.73 -4.83 1.61
CA GLN A 208 -5.89 -6.01 1.85
C GLN A 208 -5.19 -6.48 0.55
N PRO A 209 -3.90 -6.15 0.34
CA PRO A 209 -3.20 -6.48 -0.91
C PRO A 209 -3.01 -7.98 -1.09
N VAL A 210 -2.82 -8.72 0.02
CA VAL A 210 -2.59 -10.17 0.03
C VAL A 210 -3.76 -10.92 -0.62
N LEU A 211 -5.01 -10.48 -0.35
CA LEU A 211 -6.20 -11.11 -0.94
C LEU A 211 -6.28 -10.88 -2.45
N ARG A 212 -5.95 -9.68 -2.91
CA ARG A 212 -5.96 -9.36 -4.36
C ARG A 212 -4.89 -10.14 -5.10
N ALA A 213 -3.68 -10.22 -4.53
CA ALA A 213 -2.59 -11.01 -5.09
C ALA A 213 -2.93 -12.51 -5.15
N LEU A 214 -3.55 -13.05 -4.09
CA LEU A 214 -3.94 -14.46 -4.04
C LEU A 214 -5.03 -14.81 -5.06
N LEU A 215 -6.03 -13.95 -5.24
CA LEU A 215 -7.05 -14.13 -6.28
C LEU A 215 -6.44 -14.10 -7.69
N ALA A 216 -5.58 -13.13 -7.96
CA ALA A 216 -4.90 -13.02 -9.26
C ALA A 216 -4.06 -14.26 -9.56
N TYR A 217 -3.37 -14.80 -8.54
CA TYR A 217 -2.66 -16.07 -8.67
C TYR A 217 -3.59 -17.26 -8.96
N HIS A 218 -4.69 -17.44 -8.20
CA HIS A 218 -5.60 -18.56 -8.42
C HIS A 218 -6.17 -18.59 -9.84
N PHE A 219 -6.55 -17.43 -10.38
CA PHE A 219 -7.05 -17.34 -11.74
C PHE A 219 -5.93 -17.57 -12.77
N ALA A 220 -4.74 -17.00 -12.57
CA ALA A 220 -3.61 -17.23 -13.46
C ALA A 220 -3.24 -18.72 -13.54
N ALA A 221 -3.18 -19.39 -12.39
CA ALA A 221 -2.89 -20.82 -12.31
C ALA A 221 -3.98 -21.67 -12.96
N ALA A 222 -5.26 -21.35 -12.77
CA ALA A 222 -6.37 -22.06 -13.40
C ALA A 222 -6.35 -21.97 -14.94
N PHE A 223 -6.04 -20.79 -15.49
CA PHE A 223 -5.87 -20.64 -16.93
C PHE A 223 -4.62 -21.36 -17.44
N LEU A 224 -3.52 -21.32 -16.68
CA LEU A 224 -2.28 -22.02 -17.02
C LEU A 224 -2.46 -23.55 -17.07
N GLU A 225 -3.30 -24.11 -16.19
CA GLU A 225 -3.66 -25.54 -16.16
C GLU A 225 -4.24 -26.01 -17.51
N LEU A 226 -4.84 -25.12 -18.31
CA LEU A 226 -5.33 -25.48 -19.65
C LEU A 226 -4.20 -25.82 -20.64
N ARG A 227 -2.94 -25.47 -20.34
CA ARG A 227 -1.77 -25.79 -21.17
C ARG A 227 -0.77 -26.65 -20.42
N HIS A 228 -0.35 -26.18 -19.25
CA HIS A 228 0.75 -26.74 -18.49
C HIS A 228 0.39 -26.76 -17.01
N PRO A 229 -0.07 -27.90 -16.48
CA PRO A 229 -0.28 -28.06 -15.04
C PRO A 229 1.00 -27.69 -14.28
N GLN A 230 0.88 -26.83 -13.28
CA GLN A 230 2.00 -26.44 -12.42
C GLN A 230 1.58 -26.49 -10.95
N GLU A 231 2.50 -26.98 -10.13
CA GLU A 231 2.33 -26.89 -8.68
C GLU A 231 2.49 -25.44 -8.22
N PRO A 232 1.81 -25.04 -7.12
CA PRO A 232 1.93 -23.68 -6.62
C PRO A 232 3.37 -23.31 -6.26
N PRO A 233 3.88 -22.16 -6.73
CA PRO A 233 5.20 -21.70 -6.33
C PRO A 233 5.21 -21.33 -4.84
N GLU A 234 6.39 -21.39 -4.22
CA GLU A 234 6.57 -21.14 -2.79
C GLU A 234 5.98 -19.79 -2.33
N TRP A 235 6.20 -18.74 -3.13
CA TRP A 235 5.67 -17.41 -2.81
C TRP A 235 4.13 -17.39 -2.76
N ALA A 236 3.43 -18.20 -3.56
CA ALA A 236 1.97 -18.26 -3.55
C ALA A 236 1.46 -18.95 -2.28
N ILE A 237 2.18 -19.99 -1.82
CA ILE A 237 1.91 -20.67 -0.55
C ILE A 237 2.07 -19.70 0.62
N GLU A 238 3.12 -18.88 0.63
CA GLU A 238 3.33 -17.86 1.66
C GLU A 238 2.24 -16.79 1.65
N ILE A 239 1.80 -16.32 0.48
CA ILE A 239 0.67 -15.38 0.37
C ILE A 239 -0.59 -16.00 0.96
N SER A 240 -0.83 -17.29 0.70
CA SER A 240 -1.97 -18.02 1.26
C SER A 240 -1.93 -18.10 2.78
N LYS A 241 -0.77 -18.43 3.36
CA LYS A 241 -0.58 -18.44 4.82
C LYS A 241 -0.85 -17.05 5.41
N MET A 242 -0.36 -15.99 4.77
CA MET A 242 -0.62 -14.62 5.21
C MET A 242 -2.11 -14.26 5.11
N ALA A 243 -2.80 -14.70 4.06
CA ALA A 243 -4.24 -14.47 3.86
C ALA A 243 -5.09 -15.21 4.91
N ALA A 244 -4.61 -16.35 5.40
CA ALA A 244 -5.26 -17.13 6.45
C ALA A 244 -5.23 -16.43 7.82
N ASN A 245 -4.19 -15.64 8.10
CA ASN A 245 -4.03 -14.93 9.37
C ASN A 245 -5.12 -13.83 9.50
N THR A 246 -6.11 -14.12 10.35
CA THR A 246 -7.38 -13.38 10.53
C THR A 246 -7.24 -12.03 11.23
N SER A 247 -6.07 -11.67 11.75
CA SER A 247 -5.84 -10.42 12.49
C SER A 247 -5.94 -9.14 11.64
N THR A 248 -6.10 -9.27 10.33
CA THR A 248 -6.14 -8.17 9.35
C THR A 248 -7.52 -7.97 8.69
N ARG A 249 -8.54 -8.76 9.07
CA ARG A 249 -9.87 -8.68 8.43
C ARG A 249 -10.71 -7.58 9.10
N ASN A 250 -11.26 -6.67 8.29
CA ASN A 250 -11.98 -5.43 8.65
C ASN A 250 -11.13 -4.21 9.01
N GLU A 251 -10.36 -3.71 8.05
CA GLU A 251 -9.77 -2.37 8.09
C GLU A 251 -10.76 -1.30 7.57
N HIS A 252 -11.83 -1.04 8.32
CA HIS A 252 -12.42 0.31 8.28
C HIS A 252 -11.50 1.24 9.08
N LEU A 253 -10.36 1.58 8.48
CA LEU A 253 -9.48 2.57 9.07
C LEU A 253 -10.19 3.92 9.06
N SER A 254 -10.09 4.64 10.18
CA SER A 254 -10.38 6.07 10.18
C SER A 254 -9.46 6.75 9.15
N VAL A 255 -9.89 7.88 8.58
CA VAL A 255 -9.07 8.64 7.60
C VAL A 255 -7.67 8.89 8.16
N LYS A 256 -7.57 9.21 9.45
CA LYS A 256 -6.29 9.39 10.15
C LYS A 256 -5.43 8.12 10.19
N ALA A 257 -6.01 6.98 10.55
CA ALA A 257 -5.28 5.72 10.59
C ALA A 257 -4.83 5.30 9.17
N ALA A 258 -5.66 5.56 8.15
CA ALA A 258 -5.30 5.32 6.75
C ALA A 258 -4.14 6.22 6.29
N VAL A 259 -4.15 7.51 6.65
CA VAL A 259 -3.06 8.45 6.40
C VAL A 259 -1.74 7.96 7.00
N ASN A 260 -1.77 7.54 8.27
CA ASN A 260 -0.57 7.02 8.94
C ASN A 260 -0.09 5.71 8.31
N SER A 261 -1.00 4.78 8.01
CA SER A 261 -0.69 3.51 7.35
C SER A 261 -0.11 3.73 5.94
N PHE A 262 -0.62 4.72 5.21
CA PHE A 262 -0.10 5.11 3.90
C PHE A 262 1.31 5.71 4.02
N ARG A 263 1.52 6.63 4.97
CA ARG A 263 2.84 7.19 5.28
C ARG A 263 3.85 6.11 5.62
N SER A 264 3.57 5.22 6.57
CA SER A 264 4.48 4.11 6.92
C SER A 264 4.78 3.24 5.70
N SER A 265 3.79 3.03 4.82
CA SER A 265 4.02 2.32 3.57
C SER A 265 5.01 3.05 2.66
N LEU A 266 4.87 4.37 2.50
CA LEU A 266 5.81 5.18 1.74
C LEU A 266 7.21 5.18 2.37
N LEU A 267 7.32 5.28 3.70
CA LEU A 267 8.61 5.23 4.39
C LEU A 267 9.33 3.90 4.11
N ILE A 268 8.62 2.76 4.20
CA ILE A 268 9.19 1.44 3.86
C ILE A 268 9.59 1.37 2.38
N ILE A 269 8.73 1.83 1.46
CA ILE A 269 8.99 1.83 0.02
C ILE A 269 10.19 2.71 -0.35
N LEU A 270 10.43 3.78 0.39
CA LEU A 270 11.56 4.70 0.18
C LEU A 270 12.82 4.26 0.94
N GLY A 271 12.80 3.12 1.64
CA GLY A 271 13.94 2.61 2.42
C GLY A 271 14.19 3.38 3.73
N LEU A 272 13.22 4.18 4.19
CA LEU A 272 13.31 5.04 5.38
C LEU A 272 12.96 4.30 6.69
N GLU A 273 12.32 3.13 6.63
CA GLU A 273 11.88 2.36 7.80
C GLU A 273 12.07 0.84 7.59
N LYS A 274 12.53 0.11 8.62
CA LYS A 274 12.64 -1.37 8.57
C LYS A 274 11.31 -2.03 8.95
N ILE A 275 10.95 -3.10 8.25
CA ILE A 275 9.68 -3.86 8.38
C ILE A 275 9.40 -4.41 9.81
N ARG A 276 10.36 -4.36 10.75
CA ARG A 276 10.29 -5.11 12.03
C ARG A 276 9.55 -4.41 13.19
N SER A 277 9.09 -3.17 13.10
CA SER A 277 8.59 -2.42 14.28
C SER A 277 7.11 -1.97 14.27
N VAL A 278 6.27 -2.33 13.30
CA VAL A 278 4.93 -1.71 13.23
C VAL A 278 3.88 -2.43 14.10
N ARG A 279 3.69 -1.97 15.34
CA ARG A 279 2.45 -2.19 16.11
C ARG A 279 1.74 -0.85 16.32
N PHE A 280 0.76 -0.56 15.46
CA PHE A 280 -0.03 0.68 15.52
C PHE A 280 -0.70 0.88 16.90
N ARG A 281 -0.20 1.83 17.69
CA ARG A 281 -0.96 2.50 18.77
C ARG A 281 -1.41 3.87 18.29
N THR A 282 -2.71 4.09 18.28
CA THR A 282 -3.36 5.33 17.85
C THR A 282 -3.22 6.45 18.90
N GLN A 283 -2.72 7.66 18.51
CA GLN A 283 -3.08 9.04 18.97
C GLN A 283 -1.97 10.09 18.63
N PRO A 284 -2.06 11.40 18.99
CA PRO A 284 -3.00 12.43 18.54
C PRO A 284 -2.36 13.60 17.73
N THR A 285 -3.19 14.61 17.44
CA THR A 285 -3.11 15.91 16.69
C THR A 285 -1.77 16.56 16.31
N VAL A 286 -1.41 16.47 15.01
CA VAL A 286 -0.94 17.62 14.21
C VAL A 286 -1.41 17.39 12.75
N SER A 287 -2.48 18.03 12.28
CA SER A 287 -3.09 17.68 10.98
C SER A 287 -2.58 18.47 9.77
N ARG A 288 -1.76 19.50 9.99
CA ARG A 288 -1.22 20.37 8.93
C ARG A 288 0.21 19.99 8.54
N VAL A 289 1.12 19.89 9.51
CA VAL A 289 2.52 19.48 9.30
C VAL A 289 2.64 18.11 8.62
N TRP A 290 1.68 17.21 8.84
CA TRP A 290 1.71 15.83 8.35
C TRP A 290 1.23 15.68 6.90
N ARG A 291 0.56 16.71 6.35
CA ARG A 291 0.13 16.71 4.95
C ARG A 291 1.31 16.97 4.02
N ASP A 292 2.20 17.89 4.40
CA ASP A 292 3.39 18.23 3.63
C ASP A 292 4.37 17.05 3.54
N ASP A 293 4.38 16.18 4.56
CA ASP A 293 5.11 14.90 4.59
C ASP A 293 4.70 13.94 3.47
N ILE A 294 3.41 13.69 3.28
CA ILE A 294 2.96 12.70 2.30
C ILE A 294 3.33 13.12 0.88
N PHE A 295 3.09 14.38 0.51
CA PHE A 295 3.40 14.85 -0.84
C PHE A 295 4.90 14.88 -1.11
N THR A 296 5.71 15.23 -0.10
CA THR A 296 7.17 15.11 -0.20
C THR A 296 7.55 13.66 -0.50
N LEU A 297 7.08 12.70 0.31
CA LEU A 297 7.40 11.27 0.14
C LEU A 297 6.92 10.73 -1.22
N VAL A 298 5.73 11.12 -1.65
CA VAL A 298 5.18 10.76 -2.97
C VAL A 298 6.07 11.26 -4.11
N ASN A 299 6.60 12.49 -4.02
CA ASN A 299 7.50 13.04 -5.05
C ASN A 299 8.82 12.27 -5.16
N TYR A 300 9.20 11.51 -4.13
CA TYR A 300 10.36 10.60 -4.14
C TYR A 300 10.06 9.18 -4.63
N LEU A 301 8.80 8.82 -4.88
CA LEU A 301 8.46 7.50 -5.45
C LEU A 301 9.20 7.18 -6.76
N PRO A 302 9.43 8.13 -7.70
CA PRO A 302 10.16 7.84 -8.93
C PRO A 302 11.64 7.51 -8.71
N THR A 303 12.24 7.94 -7.59
CA THR A 303 13.68 7.80 -7.32
C THR A 303 14.01 6.55 -6.52
N THR A 304 13.01 5.82 -6.02
CA THR A 304 13.26 4.62 -5.21
C THR A 304 13.80 3.45 -6.05
N SER A 305 14.81 2.77 -5.53
CA SER A 305 15.34 1.50 -6.04
C SER A 305 14.60 0.29 -5.47
N TYR A 306 13.48 0.49 -4.77
CA TYR A 306 12.70 -0.58 -4.14
C TYR A 306 12.19 -1.59 -5.16
N GLN A 307 12.76 -2.81 -5.17
CA GLN A 307 12.46 -3.87 -6.14
C GLN A 307 11.81 -5.12 -5.54
N HIS A 308 11.77 -5.21 -4.21
CA HIS A 308 11.33 -6.39 -3.46
C HIS A 308 10.35 -6.00 -2.36
N GLY A 309 9.06 -5.99 -2.71
CA GLY A 309 7.99 -5.68 -1.76
C GLY A 309 6.67 -5.26 -2.39
N ALA A 310 6.24 -5.97 -3.44
CA ALA A 310 5.01 -5.62 -4.15
C ALA A 310 3.77 -5.55 -3.26
N LEU A 311 3.71 -6.32 -2.16
CA LEU A 311 2.60 -6.22 -1.20
C LEU A 311 2.56 -4.86 -0.50
N GLN A 312 3.71 -4.25 -0.20
CA GLN A 312 3.78 -2.94 0.44
C GLN A 312 3.33 -1.84 -0.53
N VAL A 313 3.79 -1.90 -1.78
CA VAL A 313 3.36 -0.98 -2.85
C VAL A 313 1.86 -1.13 -3.12
N ALA A 314 1.37 -2.37 -3.18
CA ALA A 314 -0.06 -2.65 -3.32
C ALA A 314 -0.87 -2.11 -2.13
N LYS A 315 -0.38 -2.24 -0.88
CA LYS A 315 -1.02 -1.62 0.30
C LYS A 315 -1.14 -0.11 0.14
N ALA A 316 -0.04 0.55 -0.22
CA ALA A 316 -0.02 1.99 -0.45
C ALA A 316 -1.02 2.40 -1.56
N THR A 317 -1.04 1.65 -2.66
CA THR A 317 -1.97 1.85 -3.79
C THR A 317 -3.43 1.78 -3.36
N LEU A 318 -3.80 0.76 -2.57
CA LEU A 318 -5.18 0.56 -2.13
C LEU A 318 -5.62 1.62 -1.12
N LEU A 319 -4.74 2.01 -0.19
CA LEU A 319 -5.00 3.10 0.75
C LEU A 319 -5.19 4.42 0.00
N TRP A 320 -4.32 4.72 -0.98
CA TRP A 320 -4.44 5.89 -1.83
C TRP A 320 -5.78 5.92 -2.56
N ARG A 321 -6.14 4.82 -3.23
CA ARG A 321 -7.42 4.70 -3.96
C ARG A 321 -8.64 4.95 -3.08
N LYS A 322 -8.67 4.37 -1.88
CA LYS A 322 -9.84 4.43 -0.99
C LYS A 322 -9.97 5.77 -0.28
N TYR A 323 -8.87 6.36 0.20
CA TYR A 323 -8.91 7.50 1.11
C TYR A 323 -8.53 8.84 0.48
N PHE A 324 -7.93 8.85 -0.71
CA PHE A 324 -7.39 10.05 -1.35
C PHE A 324 -7.99 10.32 -2.73
N SER A 325 -9.13 9.69 -3.08
CA SER A 325 -9.80 9.84 -4.39
C SER A 325 -10.20 11.27 -4.76
N LYS A 326 -10.33 12.16 -3.77
CA LYS A 326 -10.64 13.60 -3.96
C LYS A 326 -9.40 14.49 -4.08
N ASN A 327 -8.19 13.93 -4.00
CA ASN A 327 -6.95 14.68 -4.08
C ASN A 327 -6.69 15.15 -5.53
N PRO A 328 -6.29 16.41 -5.78
CA PRO A 328 -5.96 16.89 -7.13
C PRO A 328 -4.87 16.07 -7.85
N GLU A 329 -3.89 15.53 -7.10
CA GLU A 329 -2.83 14.69 -7.65
C GLU A 329 -3.19 13.21 -7.70
N PHE A 330 -4.44 12.83 -7.41
CA PHE A 330 -4.86 11.44 -7.25
C PHE A 330 -4.37 10.52 -8.36
N GLN A 331 -4.58 10.90 -9.63
CA GLN A 331 -4.20 10.09 -10.78
C GLN A 331 -2.69 9.96 -10.94
N LYS A 332 -1.94 11.05 -10.73
CA LYS A 332 -0.47 11.07 -10.82
C LYS A 332 0.17 10.14 -9.80
N VAL A 333 -0.28 10.22 -8.55
CA VAL A 333 0.26 9.36 -7.47
C VAL A 333 -0.17 7.91 -7.67
N LEU A 334 -1.42 7.69 -8.11
CA LEU A 334 -1.93 6.35 -8.40
C LEU A 334 -1.13 5.68 -9.52
N SER A 335 -0.83 6.40 -10.61
CA SER A 335 -0.03 5.85 -11.71
C SER A 335 1.39 5.54 -11.26
N GLN A 336 2.05 6.42 -10.48
CA GLN A 336 3.37 6.17 -9.92
C GLN A 336 3.42 4.91 -9.04
N LEU A 337 2.42 4.71 -8.19
CA LEU A 337 2.34 3.53 -7.33
C LEU A 337 2.06 2.24 -8.13
N LEU A 338 1.22 2.31 -9.15
CA LEU A 338 0.95 1.17 -10.04
C LEU A 338 2.20 0.79 -10.86
N ASP A 339 2.88 1.78 -11.44
CA ASP A 339 4.13 1.58 -12.17
C ASP A 339 5.22 0.98 -11.28
N LEU A 340 5.37 1.52 -10.06
CA LEU A 340 6.30 0.98 -9.08
C LEU A 340 5.95 -0.47 -8.72
N GLY A 341 4.67 -0.78 -8.53
CA GLY A 341 4.18 -2.14 -8.26
C GLY A 341 4.48 -3.11 -9.40
N ASN A 342 4.36 -2.65 -10.65
CA ASN A 342 4.70 -3.43 -11.84
C ASN A 342 6.23 -3.58 -12.02
N ARG A 343 7.07 -2.67 -11.52
CA ARG A 343 8.53 -2.83 -11.55
C ARG A 343 9.06 -3.86 -10.56
N GLN A 344 8.25 -4.27 -9.60
CA GLN A 344 8.65 -5.26 -8.58
C GLN A 344 8.91 -6.63 -9.22
N SER A 345 9.88 -7.36 -8.69
CA SER A 345 10.17 -8.74 -9.11
C SER A 345 9.51 -9.78 -8.19
N ALA A 346 9.27 -9.42 -6.93
CA ALA A 346 8.71 -10.31 -5.91
C ALA A 346 7.72 -9.59 -4.97
N PHE A 347 6.89 -10.39 -4.30
CA PHE A 347 5.93 -9.90 -3.31
C PHE A 347 6.56 -9.45 -2.00
N TYR A 348 7.68 -10.07 -1.63
CA TYR A 348 8.34 -9.91 -0.35
C TYR A 348 9.68 -9.20 -0.50
N HIS A 349 10.08 -8.56 0.59
CA HIS A 349 11.43 -8.04 0.72
C HIS A 349 12.39 -9.17 1.06
N THR A 350 13.20 -9.62 0.11
CA THR A 350 14.33 -10.50 0.39
C THR A 350 15.39 -9.69 1.11
N SER A 351 15.59 -9.91 2.41
CA SER A 351 16.58 -9.21 3.24
C SER A 351 18.04 -9.34 2.75
N SER A 352 18.31 -10.07 1.66
CA SER A 352 19.64 -10.47 1.21
C SER A 352 20.24 -9.62 0.09
N ILE A 353 19.52 -8.66 -0.51
CA ILE A 353 20.06 -7.82 -1.59
C ILE A 353 19.64 -6.37 -1.38
N LEU A 354 20.35 -5.67 -0.51
CA LEU A 354 20.47 -4.22 -0.61
C LEU A 354 21.67 -3.97 -1.52
N SER A 355 21.45 -3.74 -2.82
CA SER A 355 22.48 -3.12 -3.63
C SER A 355 22.50 -1.65 -3.24
N THR A 356 23.47 -1.31 -2.40
CA THR A 356 23.60 -0.02 -1.76
C THR A 356 23.78 1.09 -2.78
N THR A 357 22.75 1.93 -2.93
CA THR A 357 22.92 3.28 -3.47
C THR A 357 23.38 4.20 -2.33
N GLY A 358 24.13 5.27 -2.61
CA GLY A 358 24.62 6.23 -1.60
C GLY A 358 23.51 6.90 -0.77
N LEU A 359 22.26 6.82 -1.24
CA LEU A 359 21.08 7.21 -0.46
C LEU A 359 20.94 6.33 0.79
N GLU A 360 21.06 5.00 0.69
CA GLU A 360 20.84 4.06 1.81
C GLU A 360 21.79 4.26 3.00
N GLU A 361 23.04 4.67 2.78
CA GLU A 361 23.97 5.04 3.87
C GLU A 361 23.52 6.30 4.62
N SER A 362 22.89 7.24 3.92
CA SER A 362 22.24 8.41 4.52
C SER A 362 20.93 8.02 5.22
N LEU A 363 20.24 6.99 4.73
CA LEU A 363 18.98 6.47 5.31
C LEU A 363 19.20 5.58 6.54
N LEU A 364 20.38 4.96 6.72
CA LEU A 364 20.73 4.20 7.93
C LEU A 364 20.75 5.06 9.22
N LEU A 365 20.76 6.39 9.09
CA LEU A 365 20.65 7.36 10.18
C LEU A 365 19.20 7.57 10.69
N LEU A 366 18.21 6.88 10.09
CA LEU A 366 16.78 7.09 10.32
C LEU A 366 16.13 6.07 11.29
N LYS A 367 16.82 5.57 12.32
CA LYS A 367 16.15 4.67 13.29
C LYS A 367 15.08 5.43 14.08
N PHE A 368 13.82 5.16 13.78
CA PHE A 368 12.66 5.65 14.53
C PHE A 368 12.37 4.69 15.69
N ASP A 369 12.33 5.23 16.91
CA ASP A 369 11.66 4.58 18.05
C ASP A 369 10.24 5.18 18.14
N GLU A 370 9.23 4.35 18.44
CA GLU A 370 7.82 4.75 18.48
C GLU A 370 7.44 5.40 19.82
N PRO A 371 6.78 6.58 19.84
CA PRO A 371 6.29 7.20 21.06
C PRO A 371 5.18 6.40 21.76
N ALA A 372 5.21 6.40 23.09
CA ALA A 372 4.14 5.85 23.92
C ALA A 372 2.89 6.78 24.01
N ARG A 373 1.76 6.19 24.40
CA ARG A 373 0.40 6.79 24.46
C ARG A 373 0.35 8.14 25.20
N SER A 374 -0.55 9.03 24.76
CA SER A 374 -0.83 10.28 25.48
C SER A 374 -2.09 10.18 26.37
N PRO A 375 -1.99 10.52 27.67
CA PRO A 375 -3.14 10.70 28.57
C PRO A 375 -3.94 11.99 28.31
N VAL A 376 -5.09 12.13 28.97
CA VAL A 376 -5.86 13.38 29.02
C VAL A 376 -5.12 14.40 29.90
N CYS A 377 -4.98 15.64 29.44
CA CYS A 377 -4.26 16.70 30.16
C CYS A 377 -4.89 16.93 31.55
N PRO A 378 -4.13 16.78 32.65
CA PRO A 378 -4.69 16.80 34.01
C PRO A 378 -4.91 18.21 34.57
N SER A 379 -4.39 19.28 33.95
CA SER A 379 -4.56 20.66 34.43
C SER A 379 -4.27 21.73 33.37
N ASP A 380 -4.85 22.92 33.52
CA ASP A 380 -4.59 24.10 32.67
C ASP A 380 -3.12 24.56 32.73
N GLN A 381 -2.48 24.43 33.90
CA GLN A 381 -1.07 24.76 34.10
C GLN A 381 -0.12 23.84 33.30
N ALA A 382 -0.46 22.55 33.15
CA ALA A 382 0.31 21.63 32.32
C ALA A 382 0.20 22.01 30.83
N GLU A 383 -0.98 22.46 30.39
CA GLU A 383 -1.18 22.90 29.01
C GLU A 383 -0.42 24.19 28.70
N GLU A 384 -0.36 25.15 29.62
CA GLU A 384 0.41 26.40 29.46
C GLU A 384 1.92 26.13 29.31
N ILE A 385 2.47 25.21 30.12
CA ILE A 385 3.87 24.77 30.01
C ILE A 385 4.10 24.11 28.64
N LEU A 386 3.22 23.19 28.24
CA LEU A 386 3.34 22.50 26.95
C LEU A 386 3.18 23.47 25.77
N GLN A 387 2.33 24.48 25.88
CA GLN A 387 2.17 25.50 24.85
C GLN A 387 3.43 26.36 24.71
N THR A 388 4.05 26.74 25.83
CA THR A 388 5.33 27.46 25.82
C THR A 388 6.43 26.64 25.14
N ILE A 389 6.55 25.35 25.48
CA ILE A 389 7.52 24.45 24.84
C ILE A 389 7.19 24.29 23.34
N ARG A 390 5.92 24.11 22.95
CA ARG A 390 5.50 24.02 21.55
C ARG A 390 5.88 25.26 20.75
N LEU A 391 5.69 26.46 21.31
CA LEU A 391 6.04 27.72 20.65
C LEU A 391 7.56 27.83 20.40
N GLN A 392 8.39 27.21 21.23
CA GLN A 392 9.84 27.16 20.99
C GLN A 392 10.23 26.23 19.82
N PHE A 393 9.39 25.25 19.48
CA PHE A 393 9.63 24.31 18.39
C PHE A 393 8.84 24.61 17.11
N ASP A 394 7.79 25.44 17.17
CA ASP A 394 7.05 25.94 16.01
C ASP A 394 7.80 27.11 15.37
N ASP A 395 8.98 26.79 14.85
CA ASP A 395 9.79 27.71 14.07
C ASP A 395 9.35 27.66 12.61
N GLY A 396 8.84 28.78 12.09
CA GLY A 396 8.49 28.94 10.68
C GLY A 396 9.67 28.62 9.76
N ASP A 397 10.90 28.80 10.24
CA ASP A 397 12.13 28.58 9.50
C ASP A 397 12.26 27.15 8.96
N LEU A 398 11.83 26.11 9.70
CA LEU A 398 11.97 24.72 9.21
C LEU A 398 11.09 24.45 7.99
N ARG A 399 9.87 25.00 7.96
CA ARG A 399 8.97 24.85 6.82
C ARG A 399 9.54 25.53 5.59
N ASP A 400 10.11 26.71 5.76
CA ASP A 400 10.76 27.45 4.68
C ASP A 400 12.02 26.76 4.18
N ILE A 401 12.87 26.25 5.07
CA ILE A 401 14.07 25.47 4.73
C ILE A 401 13.68 24.22 3.92
N ARG A 402 12.66 23.49 4.36
CA ARG A 402 12.20 22.29 3.66
C ARG A 402 11.66 22.60 2.27
N ARG A 403 10.89 23.68 2.13
CA ARG A 403 10.40 24.15 0.84
C ARG A 403 11.57 24.50 -0.07
N GLN A 404 12.56 25.25 0.43
CA GLN A 404 13.78 25.57 -0.31
C GLN A 404 14.54 24.31 -0.75
N ALA A 405 14.68 23.30 0.12
CA ALA A 405 15.32 22.03 -0.23
C ALA A 405 14.60 21.32 -1.38
N THR A 406 13.26 21.27 -1.31
CA THR A 406 12.41 20.63 -2.32
C THR A 406 12.49 21.36 -3.66
N ASP A 407 12.38 22.69 -3.63
CA ASP A 407 12.47 23.55 -4.81
C ASP A 407 13.86 23.45 -5.46
N LEU A 408 14.92 23.39 -4.65
CA LEU A 408 16.30 23.25 -5.11
C LEU A 408 16.57 21.86 -5.72
N SER A 409 16.08 20.79 -5.09
CA SER A 409 16.18 19.43 -5.63
C SER A 409 15.44 19.30 -6.97
N ALA A 410 14.23 19.86 -7.08
CA ALA A 410 13.49 19.90 -8.34
C ALA A 410 14.22 20.72 -9.42
N HIS A 411 14.82 21.86 -9.03
CA HIS A 411 15.61 22.67 -9.96
C HIS A 411 16.85 21.89 -10.45
N LEU A 412 17.56 21.19 -9.58
CA LEU A 412 18.69 20.33 -9.93
C LEU A 412 18.29 19.19 -10.87
N GLN A 413 17.14 18.55 -10.61
CA GLN A 413 16.59 17.53 -11.49
C GLN A 413 16.36 18.05 -12.91
N ASN A 414 15.71 19.20 -13.04
CA ASN A 414 15.45 19.79 -14.34
C ASN A 414 16.76 20.13 -15.07
N ASN A 415 17.81 20.52 -14.33
CA ASN A 415 19.13 20.78 -14.93
C ASN A 415 19.85 19.51 -15.39
N LEU A 416 19.61 18.34 -14.77
CA LEU A 416 20.13 17.05 -15.27
C LEU A 416 19.61 16.72 -16.68
N GLU A 417 18.43 17.24 -17.04
CA GLU A 417 17.77 16.96 -18.31
C GLU A 417 18.12 17.99 -19.41
N LEU A 418 18.84 19.07 -19.07
CA LEU A 418 19.22 20.12 -20.01
C LEU A 418 20.54 19.82 -20.73
N PRO A 419 20.66 20.16 -22.03
CA PRO A 419 21.95 20.19 -22.71
C PRO A 419 22.95 21.09 -21.98
N GLU A 420 24.20 20.63 -21.90
CA GLU A 420 25.28 21.25 -21.13
C GLU A 420 25.51 22.75 -21.46
N LEU A 421 25.37 23.11 -22.74
CA LEU A 421 25.48 24.50 -23.23
C LEU A 421 24.43 25.45 -22.62
N ILE A 422 23.29 24.92 -22.18
CA ILE A 422 22.18 25.67 -21.60
C ILE A 422 22.28 25.68 -20.07
N ALA A 423 22.74 24.59 -19.46
CA ALA A 423 22.87 24.47 -18.01
C ALA A 423 24.04 25.31 -17.45
N HIS A 424 25.17 25.35 -18.17
CA HIS A 424 26.42 25.96 -17.67
C HIS A 424 26.29 27.43 -17.22
N PRO A 425 25.58 28.34 -17.93
CA PRO A 425 25.40 29.72 -17.46
C PRO A 425 24.58 29.86 -16.17
N LEU A 426 23.78 28.85 -15.81
CA LEU A 426 22.90 28.87 -14.64
C LEU A 426 23.60 28.40 -13.35
N TRP A 427 24.75 27.74 -13.49
CA TRP A 427 25.47 27.12 -12.37
C TRP A 427 25.88 28.09 -11.27
N PRO A 428 26.42 29.31 -11.52
CA PRO A 428 26.79 30.22 -10.44
C PRO A 428 25.62 30.59 -9.52
N ALA A 429 24.45 30.87 -10.11
CA ALA A 429 23.24 31.19 -9.35
C ALA A 429 22.72 29.97 -8.55
N LEU A 430 22.89 28.77 -9.09
CA LEU A 430 22.52 27.52 -8.43
C LEU A 430 23.45 27.22 -7.26
N TRP A 431 24.74 27.50 -7.42
CA TRP A 431 25.77 27.40 -6.40
C TRP A 431 25.50 28.29 -5.19
N ASP A 432 25.17 29.56 -5.42
CA ASP A 432 24.89 30.48 -4.31
C ASP A 432 23.62 30.09 -3.55
N LYS A 433 22.59 29.59 -4.26
CA LYS A 433 21.38 29.03 -3.63
C LYS A 433 21.68 27.79 -2.79
N LEU A 434 22.53 26.90 -3.29
CA LEU A 434 22.96 25.70 -2.56
C LEU A 434 23.72 26.06 -1.28
N ARG A 435 24.68 26.98 -1.38
CA ARG A 435 25.47 27.46 -0.25
C ARG A 435 24.58 28.07 0.83
N ASP A 436 23.71 29.00 0.43
CA ASP A 436 22.79 29.70 1.33
C ASP A 436 21.84 28.72 2.02
N PHE A 437 21.29 27.76 1.27
CA PHE A 437 20.45 26.70 1.81
C PHE A 437 21.19 25.84 2.85
N LEU A 438 22.37 25.30 2.52
CA LEU A 438 23.12 24.42 3.42
C LEU A 438 23.54 25.14 4.69
N GLN A 439 24.00 26.39 4.59
CA GLN A 439 24.42 27.18 5.74
C GLN A 439 23.24 27.51 6.65
N LYS A 440 22.09 27.91 6.07
CA LYS A 440 20.85 28.13 6.82
C LYS A 440 20.40 26.85 7.52
N TYR A 441 20.42 25.72 6.83
CA TYR A 441 19.95 24.46 7.39
C TYR A 441 20.88 23.94 8.50
N ILE A 442 22.20 23.98 8.32
CA ILE A 442 23.16 23.58 9.36
C ILE A 442 22.99 24.46 10.60
N THR A 443 22.89 25.78 10.43
CA THR A 443 22.65 26.73 11.54
C THR A 443 21.36 26.39 12.28
N HIS A 444 20.29 26.09 11.55
CA HIS A 444 19.00 25.72 12.11
C HIS A 444 19.05 24.40 12.88
N LEU A 445 19.73 23.39 12.32
CA LEU A 445 19.93 22.10 12.96
C LEU A 445 20.77 22.23 14.24
N GLU A 446 21.78 23.10 14.25
CA GLU A 446 22.58 23.41 15.44
C GLU A 446 21.75 24.05 16.55
N LYS A 447 20.91 25.03 16.22
CA LYS A 447 19.95 25.60 17.17
C LYS A 447 19.05 24.51 17.75
N THR A 448 18.47 23.67 16.89
CA THR A 448 17.59 22.57 17.32
C THR A 448 18.33 21.59 18.24
N VAL A 449 19.57 21.20 17.92
CA VAL A 449 20.43 20.38 18.80
C VAL A 449 20.63 21.04 20.15
N GLY A 450 20.90 22.34 20.18
CA GLY A 450 21.03 23.11 21.42
C GLY A 450 19.75 23.06 22.26
N LEU A 451 18.59 23.26 21.63
CA LEU A 451 17.28 23.21 22.29
C LEU A 451 16.99 21.83 22.91
N ILE A 452 17.15 20.75 22.14
CA ILE A 452 16.88 19.40 22.62
C ILE A 452 17.82 19.03 23.77
N ASN A 453 19.12 19.35 23.65
CA ASN A 453 20.09 19.01 24.69
C ASN A 453 19.95 19.86 25.97
N ALA A 454 19.38 21.06 25.87
CA ALA A 454 19.07 21.90 27.03
C ALA A 454 17.79 21.43 27.76
N MET A 455 16.91 20.66 27.09
CA MET A 455 15.61 20.27 27.63
C MET A 455 15.69 19.50 28.97
N PRO A 456 16.60 18.53 29.17
CA PRO A 456 16.74 17.87 30.47
C PRO A 456 17.04 18.84 31.62
N ALA A 457 17.93 19.80 31.38
CA ALA A 457 18.30 20.81 32.39
C ALA A 457 17.13 21.78 32.67
N TYR A 458 16.42 22.19 31.63
CA TYR A 458 15.21 23.02 31.72
C TYR A 458 14.12 22.33 32.56
N LEU A 459 13.80 21.08 32.22
CA LEU A 459 12.80 20.30 32.94
C LEU A 459 13.22 20.02 34.40
N GLY A 460 14.52 19.77 34.62
CA GLY A 460 15.12 19.57 35.93
C GLY A 460 15.13 20.81 36.82
N GLY A 461 14.85 22.00 36.28
CA GLY A 461 14.87 23.26 37.03
C GLY A 461 16.28 23.75 37.36
N ALA A 462 17.29 23.31 36.58
CA ALA A 462 18.64 23.85 36.71
C ALA A 462 18.64 25.34 36.33
N ARG A 463 19.32 26.17 37.12
CA ARG A 463 19.52 27.60 36.76
C ARG A 463 20.34 27.66 35.49
N GLY A 464 19.73 28.15 34.43
CA GLY A 464 20.37 28.42 33.15
C GLY A 464 19.83 29.71 32.56
N GLN A 465 20.68 30.43 31.85
CA GLN A 465 20.24 31.49 30.94
C GLN A 465 19.75 30.84 29.65
N TYR A 466 18.48 31.06 29.32
CA TYR A 466 17.91 30.64 28.04
C TYR A 466 17.44 31.90 27.31
N ASN A 467 17.96 32.15 26.10
CA ASN A 467 17.82 33.42 25.38
C ASN A 467 18.23 34.68 26.19
N GLY A 468 19.14 34.53 27.16
CA GLY A 468 19.61 35.63 28.01
C GLY A 468 18.71 35.95 29.21
N GLU A 469 17.63 35.19 29.43
CA GLU A 469 16.75 35.35 30.60
C GLU A 469 17.00 34.23 31.63
N GLU A 470 17.13 34.60 32.91
CA GLU A 470 17.18 33.64 34.03
C GLU A 470 15.80 33.02 34.24
N GLN A 471 15.70 31.70 34.10
CA GLN A 471 14.47 30.99 34.37
C GLN A 471 14.27 30.78 35.88
N PRO A 472 13.06 31.00 36.43
CA PRO A 472 12.78 30.80 37.85
C PRO A 472 12.95 29.31 38.25
N PRO A 473 13.38 29.02 39.50
CA PRO A 473 13.70 27.67 39.96
C PRO A 473 12.43 26.89 40.30
N CYS A 474 11.64 26.54 39.29
CA CYS A 474 10.55 25.57 39.44
C CYS A 474 10.83 24.40 38.53
N SER A 475 11.44 23.35 39.10
CA SER A 475 11.64 22.09 38.41
C SER A 475 10.29 21.53 37.98
N ILE A 476 10.06 21.45 36.68
CA ILE A 476 8.85 20.82 36.11
C ILE A 476 8.76 19.38 36.63
N MET A 477 9.90 18.73 36.89
CA MET A 477 9.97 17.39 37.48
C MET A 477 9.34 17.29 38.89
N ALA A 478 9.29 18.39 39.64
CA ALA A 478 8.67 18.45 40.96
C ALA A 478 7.13 18.56 40.93
N LEU A 479 6.54 18.77 39.74
CA LEU A 479 5.09 18.85 39.60
C LEU A 479 4.43 17.46 39.73
N PRO A 480 3.21 17.37 40.30
CA PRO A 480 2.50 16.10 40.47
C PRO A 480 2.18 15.40 39.13
N TYR A 481 2.08 16.17 38.04
CA TYR A 481 1.81 15.69 36.68
C TYR A 481 3.05 15.70 35.76
N SER A 482 4.26 15.72 36.32
CA SER A 482 5.49 15.86 35.50
C SER A 482 5.77 14.67 34.58
N SER A 483 5.35 13.45 34.92
CA SER A 483 5.41 12.30 34.00
C SER A 483 4.58 12.54 32.74
N PHE A 484 3.37 13.11 32.88
CA PHE A 484 2.54 13.47 31.73
C PHE A 484 3.22 14.53 30.85
N ILE A 485 3.78 15.58 31.48
CA ILE A 485 4.50 16.64 30.74
C ILE A 485 5.72 16.04 30.02
N LEU A 486 6.50 15.19 30.70
CA LEU A 486 7.69 14.57 30.14
C LEU A 486 7.35 13.69 28.93
N ASP A 487 6.29 12.88 29.00
CA ASP A 487 5.81 12.08 27.87
C ASP A 487 5.40 12.96 26.68
N GLN A 488 4.71 14.09 26.94
CA GLN A 488 4.32 15.04 25.89
C GLN A 488 5.51 15.76 25.27
N VAL A 489 6.51 16.13 26.07
CA VAL A 489 7.74 16.75 25.59
C VAL A 489 8.55 15.76 24.75
N ILE A 490 8.69 14.52 25.21
CA ILE A 490 9.36 13.44 24.44
C ILE A 490 8.67 13.27 23.09
N ALA A 491 7.34 13.13 23.06
CA ALA A 491 6.59 12.99 21.81
C ALA A 491 6.78 14.18 20.85
N LEU A 492 6.82 15.41 21.38
CA LEU A 492 7.07 16.61 20.59
C LEU A 492 8.50 16.61 20.00
N LEU A 493 9.48 16.21 20.80
CA LEU A 493 10.88 16.15 20.38
C LEU A 493 11.11 15.03 19.36
N GLU A 494 10.50 13.85 19.53
CA GLU A 494 10.56 12.76 18.55
C GLU A 494 9.98 13.20 17.19
N ALA A 495 8.86 13.92 17.22
CA ALA A 495 8.27 14.50 16.02
C ALA A 495 9.22 15.51 15.36
N ARG A 496 9.87 16.37 16.17
CA ARG A 496 10.84 17.35 15.67
C ARG A 496 12.08 16.69 15.08
N ILE A 497 12.69 15.72 15.76
CA ILE A 497 13.81 14.93 15.24
C ILE A 497 13.44 14.26 13.92
N SER A 498 12.23 13.72 13.82
CA SER A 498 11.74 13.11 12.59
C SER A 498 11.70 14.10 11.41
N GLN A 499 11.31 15.35 11.67
CA GLN A 499 11.35 16.40 10.65
C GLN A 499 12.77 16.83 10.28
N GLU A 500 13.66 16.97 11.27
CA GLU A 500 15.07 17.29 11.02
C GLU A 500 15.75 16.20 10.21
N ARG A 501 15.51 14.94 10.55
CA ARG A 501 15.99 13.79 9.78
C ARG A 501 15.52 13.84 8.33
N LEU A 502 14.23 14.13 8.10
CA LEU A 502 13.71 14.28 6.74
C LEU A 502 14.40 15.43 6.00
N CYS A 503 14.56 16.59 6.62
CA CYS A 503 15.25 17.73 6.00
C CYS A 503 16.73 17.45 5.72
N SER A 504 17.41 16.69 6.58
CA SER A 504 18.77 16.21 6.34
C SER A 504 18.85 15.29 5.12
N VAL A 505 17.85 14.42 4.91
CA VAL A 505 17.77 13.60 3.70
C VAL A 505 17.60 14.47 2.46
N LEU A 506 16.72 15.49 2.51
CA LEU A 506 16.57 16.44 1.40
C LEU A 506 17.87 17.19 1.11
N ALA A 507 18.60 17.60 2.14
CA ALA A 507 19.89 18.26 1.99
C ALA A 507 20.93 17.33 1.35
N CYS A 508 21.00 16.06 1.76
CA CYS A 508 21.87 15.06 1.14
C CYS A 508 21.47 14.76 -0.32
N ASP A 509 20.17 14.69 -0.64
CA ASP A 509 19.68 14.52 -2.01
C ASP A 509 20.08 15.70 -2.91
N VAL A 510 19.92 16.91 -2.40
CA VAL A 510 20.38 18.15 -3.06
C VAL A 510 21.89 18.10 -3.31
N ILE A 511 22.69 17.69 -2.33
CA ILE A 511 24.15 17.54 -2.48
C ILE A 511 24.48 16.50 -3.55
N GLY A 512 23.92 15.29 -3.44
CA GLY A 512 24.20 14.20 -4.38
C GLY A 512 23.78 14.53 -5.81
N ARG A 513 22.64 15.19 -6.01
CA ARG A 513 22.23 15.68 -7.35
C ARG A 513 23.17 16.76 -7.86
N SER A 514 23.67 17.61 -6.97
CA SER A 514 24.66 18.63 -7.35
C SER A 514 25.96 18.00 -7.84
N GLU A 515 26.36 16.87 -7.26
CA GLU A 515 27.50 16.08 -7.74
C GLU A 515 27.22 15.50 -9.13
N LEU A 516 26.03 14.94 -9.35
CA LEU A 516 25.65 14.34 -10.63
C LEU A 516 25.58 15.33 -11.79
N VAL A 517 25.14 16.57 -11.56
CA VAL A 517 25.17 17.63 -12.60
C VAL A 517 26.57 18.20 -12.84
N GLY A 518 27.60 17.71 -12.12
CA GLY A 518 28.98 18.17 -12.26
C GLY A 518 29.20 19.60 -11.75
N LEU A 519 28.36 20.09 -10.82
CA LEU A 519 28.52 21.43 -10.25
C LEU A 519 29.90 21.60 -9.60
N PHE A 520 30.45 20.53 -9.01
CA PHE A 520 31.69 20.55 -8.21
C PHE A 520 32.98 20.42 -9.02
N ASP A 521 32.98 19.70 -10.13
CA ASP A 521 34.20 19.42 -10.90
C ASP A 521 34.72 20.62 -11.71
N ARG A 522 33.89 21.66 -11.87
CA ARG A 522 34.07 22.69 -12.91
C ARG A 522 34.19 24.12 -12.39
N CYS A 523 34.02 24.34 -11.09
CA CYS A 523 34.31 25.61 -10.44
C CYS A 523 35.73 25.62 -9.86
N ARG A 524 36.71 26.10 -10.65
CA ARG A 524 38.08 26.43 -10.18
C ARG A 524 38.29 27.95 -10.03
N GLY A 525 37.27 28.66 -9.54
CA GLY A 525 37.33 30.11 -9.33
C GLY A 525 37.66 30.46 -7.88
N ALA A 526 38.38 31.56 -7.64
CA ALA A 526 38.64 32.06 -6.28
C ALA A 526 37.29 32.31 -5.56
N GLY A 527 36.99 31.52 -4.52
CA GLY A 527 35.71 31.52 -3.79
C GLY A 527 34.90 30.21 -3.91
N SER A 528 35.33 29.25 -4.72
CA SER A 528 34.72 27.90 -4.79
C SER A 528 35.16 26.95 -3.68
N ASP A 529 36.34 27.18 -3.08
CA ASP A 529 36.96 26.25 -2.14
C ASP A 529 36.15 26.14 -0.83
N ASP A 530 35.69 27.26 -0.26
CA ASP A 530 34.90 27.29 0.97
C ASP A 530 33.56 26.52 0.84
N ILE A 531 32.92 26.58 -0.34
CA ILE A 531 31.65 25.88 -0.56
C ILE A 531 31.89 24.41 -0.85
N LEU A 532 32.95 24.08 -1.58
CA LEU A 532 33.32 22.70 -1.85
C LEU A 532 33.65 21.98 -0.54
N GLU A 533 34.31 22.68 0.39
CA GLU A 533 34.51 22.23 1.77
C GLU A 533 33.16 22.07 2.50
N LEU A 534 32.29 23.10 2.49
CA LEU A 534 30.97 23.02 3.11
C LEU A 534 30.13 21.82 2.60
N VAL A 535 30.11 21.58 1.30
CA VAL A 535 29.36 20.48 0.69
C VAL A 535 29.95 19.12 1.04
N ARG A 536 31.29 18.99 1.02
CA ARG A 536 31.98 17.74 1.39
C ARG A 536 31.78 17.41 2.87
N GLU A 537 31.79 18.44 3.72
CA GLU A 537 31.65 18.27 5.16
C GLU A 537 30.19 18.12 5.59
N ALA A 538 29.24 18.72 4.86
CA ALA A 538 27.82 18.75 5.23
C ALA A 538 27.26 17.36 5.59
N PRO A 539 27.44 16.27 4.83
CA PRO A 539 26.94 14.95 5.22
C PRO A 539 27.48 14.48 6.58
N SER A 540 28.75 14.75 6.88
CA SER A 540 29.38 14.40 8.15
C SER A 540 28.86 15.25 9.32
N VAL A 541 28.68 16.56 9.09
CA VAL A 541 28.13 17.51 10.05
C VAL A 541 26.68 17.15 10.37
N LEU A 542 25.84 16.96 9.35
CA LEU A 542 24.44 16.55 9.51
C LEU A 542 24.34 15.25 10.31
N ARG A 543 25.15 14.24 9.96
CA ARG A 543 25.23 12.97 10.70
C ARG A 543 25.61 13.17 12.17
N GLN A 544 26.61 13.99 12.46
CA GLN A 544 27.03 14.27 13.82
C GLN A 544 25.93 14.97 14.61
N ARG A 545 25.26 15.97 14.02
CA ARG A 545 24.18 16.73 14.66
C ARG A 545 22.95 15.86 14.91
N LEU A 546 22.55 15.01 13.96
CA LEU A 546 21.46 14.05 14.15
C LEU A 546 21.72 13.09 15.32
N ARG A 547 22.96 12.59 15.47
CA ARG A 547 23.34 11.76 16.63
C ARG A 547 23.25 12.52 17.96
N LEU A 548 23.52 13.81 17.96
CA LEU A 548 23.37 14.64 19.16
C LEU A 548 21.89 14.81 19.52
N LEU A 549 21.00 14.97 18.54
CA LEU A 549 19.56 15.00 18.79
C LEU A 549 19.07 13.69 19.44
N GLU A 550 19.51 12.54 18.92
CA GLU A 550 19.17 11.22 19.47
C GLU A 550 19.61 11.09 20.94
N LYS A 551 20.86 11.49 21.24
CA LYS A 551 21.39 11.49 22.61
C LYS A 551 20.55 12.34 23.56
N GLY A 552 20.11 13.53 23.12
CA GLY A 552 19.27 14.40 23.92
C GLY A 552 17.94 13.76 24.32
N ILE A 553 17.29 13.04 23.39
CA ILE A 553 16.06 12.28 23.70
C ILE A 553 16.33 11.08 24.63
N TYR A 554 17.44 10.35 24.45
CA TYR A 554 17.77 9.23 25.35
C TYR A 554 17.92 9.67 26.80
N ILE A 555 18.43 10.87 27.06
CA ILE A 555 18.50 11.43 28.41
C ILE A 555 17.09 11.63 28.99
N LEU A 556 16.14 12.11 28.18
CA LEU A 556 14.75 12.28 28.63
C LEU A 556 14.06 10.96 28.92
N TYR A 557 14.31 9.90 28.14
CA TYR A 557 13.81 8.56 28.46
C TYR A 557 14.38 8.04 29.78
N ALA A 558 15.68 8.23 30.03
CA ALA A 558 16.28 7.85 31.31
C ALA A 558 15.60 8.56 32.49
N MET A 559 15.23 9.84 32.33
CA MET A 559 14.46 10.59 33.34
C MET A 559 13.04 10.02 33.57
N VAL A 560 12.40 9.41 32.57
CA VAL A 560 11.11 8.71 32.73
C VAL A 560 11.31 7.42 33.54
N GLU A 561 12.33 6.63 33.19
CA GLU A 561 12.61 5.33 33.82
C GLU A 561 12.96 5.47 35.31
N GLU A 562 13.79 6.45 35.68
CA GLU A 562 14.15 6.74 37.08
C GLU A 562 12.92 7.03 37.96
N ARG A 563 11.83 7.55 37.37
CA ARG A 563 10.61 7.89 38.10
C ARG A 563 9.60 6.75 38.18
N GLY A 564 9.65 5.81 37.24
CA GLY A 564 8.72 4.67 37.19
C GLY A 564 9.10 3.51 38.14
N GLY A 565 10.32 3.51 38.67
CA GLY A 565 10.84 2.47 39.58
C GLY A 565 10.70 2.76 41.07
N GLY A 566 10.04 3.85 41.48
CA GLY A 566 9.91 4.31 42.86
C GLY A 566 8.53 4.10 43.49
#